data_AF-A0A7C4WDF7-F1
#
_entry.id   AF-A0A7C4WDF7-F1
#
_cell.length_a   1.000
_cell.length_b   1.000
_cell.length_c   1.000
_cell.angle_alpha   90.00
_cell.angle_beta   90.00
_cell.angle_gamma   90.00
#
_symmetry.space_group_name_H-M   'P 1'
#
loop_
_entity.id
_entity.type
_entity.pdbx_description
1 polymer ?
#
loop_
_entity_poly.entity_id
_entity_poly.type
_entity_poly.pdbx_seq_one_letter_code
_entity_poly.pdbx_strand_id
1 'polypeptide(L)'
;MFPSPRIMERLQLYRHRAPVIVAVEVKPELERLRWWEAMERPAAEAGAALVVITPVPAIQHGVVHFVDPELSHSVPEGPKVWILDAYLEPRVCLDALRLDSGLLGQILAWVEGVQHECPE
;
A
#
# COMPACT_ATOMS: atom_id res chain seq x y z
N MET A 1 -0.30 -11.25 -8.84
CA MET A 1 -0.88 -11.91 -7.66
C MET A 1 -0.26 -11.28 -6.43
N PHE A 2 -1.07 -10.80 -5.48
CA PHE A 2 -0.57 -10.22 -4.24
C PHE A 2 0.15 -11.31 -3.41
N PRO A 3 1.33 -11.04 -2.83
CA PRO A 3 2.24 -12.11 -2.42
C PRO A 3 1.93 -12.80 -1.08
N SER A 4 1.10 -12.21 -0.21
CA SER A 4 0.87 -12.74 1.15
C SER A 4 -0.62 -13.01 1.44
N PRO A 5 -1.04 -14.29 1.50
CA PRO A 5 -2.41 -14.68 1.86
C PRO A 5 -2.80 -14.21 3.27
N ARG A 6 -1.88 -14.31 4.23
CA ARG A 6 -2.10 -13.86 5.62
C ARG A 6 -2.35 -12.35 5.69
N ILE A 7 -1.61 -11.56 4.90
CA ILE A 7 -1.89 -10.13 4.80
C ILE A 7 -3.23 -9.89 4.12
N MET A 8 -3.58 -10.65 3.07
CA MET A 8 -4.86 -10.53 2.40
C MET A 8 -6.04 -10.76 3.35
N GLU A 9 -5.93 -11.68 4.31
CA GLU A 9 -6.92 -11.86 5.38
C GLU A 9 -7.06 -10.62 6.26
N ARG A 10 -5.95 -9.99 6.64
CA ARG A 10 -5.96 -8.75 7.43
C ARG A 10 -6.55 -7.57 6.65
N LEU A 11 -6.31 -7.53 5.34
CA LEU A 11 -6.84 -6.50 4.45
C LEU A 11 -8.37 -6.60 4.27
N GLN A 12 -9.01 -7.75 4.59
CA GLN A 12 -10.47 -7.90 4.52
C GLN A 12 -11.23 -6.84 5.34
N LEU A 13 -10.62 -6.28 6.38
CA LEU A 13 -11.21 -5.18 7.17
C LEU A 13 -11.44 -3.89 6.37
N TYR A 14 -10.71 -3.72 5.26
CA TYR A 14 -10.81 -2.57 4.36
C TYR A 14 -11.71 -2.84 3.15
N ARG A 15 -12.19 -4.08 3.00
CA ARG A 15 -13.09 -4.46 1.92
C ARG A 15 -14.37 -3.60 1.96
N HIS A 16 -14.79 -3.14 0.79
CA HIS A 16 -15.91 -2.25 0.51
C HIS A 16 -15.80 -0.84 1.10
N ARG A 17 -14.67 -0.48 1.73
CA ARG A 17 -14.52 0.86 2.35
C ARG A 17 -13.80 1.84 1.44
N ALA A 18 -12.69 1.41 0.88
CA ALA A 18 -11.80 2.25 0.09
C ALA A 18 -10.84 1.36 -0.72
N PRO A 19 -10.31 1.85 -1.86
CA PRO A 19 -9.11 1.29 -2.45
C PRO A 19 -7.96 1.26 -1.42
N VAL A 20 -7.11 0.24 -1.50
CA VAL A 20 -5.99 0.05 -0.57
C VAL A 20 -4.68 0.13 -1.33
N ILE A 21 -3.82 1.07 -0.93
CA ILE A 21 -2.44 1.17 -1.38
C ILE A 21 -1.59 0.37 -0.41
N VAL A 22 -0.91 -0.64 -0.92
CA VAL A 22 -0.12 -1.57 -0.12
C VAL A 22 1.35 -1.48 -0.52
N ALA A 23 2.16 -0.88 0.33
CA ALA A 23 3.61 -0.80 0.17
C ALA A 23 4.29 -1.99 0.87
N VAL A 24 5.01 -2.80 0.10
CA VAL A 24 5.76 -3.96 0.56
C VAL A 24 7.24 -3.58 0.66
N GLU A 25 7.76 -3.64 1.87
CA GLU A 25 9.07 -3.15 2.26
C GLU A 25 9.97 -4.27 2.77
N VAL A 26 10.55 -5.05 1.85
CA VAL A 26 11.34 -6.26 2.16
C VAL A 26 12.66 -5.94 2.89
N LYS A 27 13.24 -4.77 2.60
CA LYS A 27 14.39 -4.20 3.32
C LYS A 27 14.03 -2.77 3.71
N PRO A 28 13.31 -2.59 4.82
CA PRO A 28 12.79 -1.29 5.18
C PRO A 28 13.92 -0.34 5.55
N GLU A 29 14.02 0.76 4.82
CA GLU A 29 14.94 1.86 5.12
C GLU A 29 14.16 2.97 5.84
N LEU A 30 14.78 3.58 6.86
CA LEU A 30 14.10 4.56 7.72
C LEU A 30 13.55 5.75 6.92
N GLU A 31 14.30 6.23 5.92
CA GLU A 31 13.89 7.36 5.08
C GLU A 31 12.62 7.04 4.29
N ARG A 32 12.53 5.83 3.74
CA ARG A 32 11.37 5.39 2.97
C ARG A 32 10.17 5.11 3.85
N LEU A 33 10.38 4.58 5.05
CA LEU A 33 9.33 4.44 6.06
C LEU A 33 8.74 5.80 6.48
N ARG A 34 9.59 6.83 6.68
CA ARG A 34 9.14 8.21 6.96
C ARG A 34 8.42 8.82 5.77
N TRP A 35 8.88 8.52 4.56
CA TRP A 35 8.21 8.96 3.35
C TRP A 35 6.80 8.39 3.26
N TRP A 36 6.61 7.08 3.52
CA TRP A 36 5.27 6.48 3.59
C TRP A 36 4.39 7.09 4.69
N GLU A 37 4.96 7.39 5.85
CA GLU A 37 4.24 8.10 6.93
C GLU A 37 3.75 9.48 6.49
N ALA A 38 4.57 10.24 5.76
CA ALA A 38 4.15 11.53 5.22
C ALA A 38 3.01 11.40 4.17
N MET A 39 2.86 10.23 3.55
CA MET A 39 1.87 9.98 2.50
C MET A 39 0.53 9.46 3.01
N GLU A 40 0.40 9.18 4.30
CA GLU A 40 -0.85 8.70 4.89
C GLU A 40 -1.99 9.69 4.68
N ARG A 41 -1.77 10.96 5.02
CA ARG A 41 -2.78 11.99 4.88
C ARG A 41 -3.16 12.24 3.40
N PRO A 42 -2.22 12.42 2.46
CA PRO A 42 -2.54 12.48 1.03
C PRO A 42 -3.34 11.28 0.51
N ALA A 43 -3.02 10.06 0.96
CA ALA A 43 -3.76 8.86 0.57
C ALA A 43 -5.20 8.89 1.10
N ALA A 44 -5.39 9.29 2.36
CA ALA A 44 -6.72 9.44 2.96
C ALA A 44 -7.54 10.55 2.27
N GLU A 45 -6.92 11.67 1.92
CA GLU A 45 -7.55 12.76 1.17
C GLU A 45 -8.00 12.32 -0.23
N ALA A 46 -7.29 11.37 -0.86
CA ALA A 46 -7.68 10.70 -2.11
C ALA A 46 -8.65 9.53 -1.91
N GLY A 47 -9.17 9.32 -0.69
CA GLY A 47 -10.13 8.24 -0.38
C GLY A 47 -9.51 6.84 -0.31
N ALA A 48 -8.19 6.72 -0.16
CA ALA A 48 -7.48 5.44 -0.09
C ALA A 48 -7.02 5.10 1.34
N ALA A 49 -6.89 3.81 1.64
CA ALA A 49 -6.15 3.34 2.82
C ALA A 49 -4.70 3.04 2.45
N LEU A 50 -3.73 3.59 3.20
CA LEU A 50 -2.32 3.26 3.05
C LEU A 50 -1.89 2.21 4.08
N VAL A 51 -1.38 1.09 3.58
CA VAL A 51 -0.86 -0.03 4.38
C VAL A 51 0.59 -0.27 4.04
N VAL A 52 1.46 -0.29 5.04
CA VAL A 52 2.88 -0.63 4.88
C VAL A 52 3.15 -1.98 5.51
N ILE A 53 3.79 -2.88 4.76
CA ILE A 53 4.12 -4.22 5.21
C ILE A 53 5.63 -4.40 5.23
N THR A 54 6.17 -4.78 6.38
CA THR A 54 7.62 -4.99 6.59
C THR A 54 7.88 -6.35 7.22
N PRO A 55 9.08 -6.94 7.06
CA PRO A 55 9.42 -8.18 7.74
C PRO A 55 9.72 -8.02 9.24
N VAL A 56 9.99 -6.79 9.68
CA VAL A 56 10.33 -6.46 11.06
C VAL A 56 9.51 -5.27 11.54
N PRO A 57 9.25 -5.13 12.85
CA PRO A 57 8.60 -3.95 13.40
C PRO A 57 9.34 -2.66 12.99
N ALA A 58 8.58 -1.65 12.58
CA ALA A 58 9.07 -0.30 12.31
C ALA A 58 8.33 0.68 13.22
N ILE A 59 9.01 1.71 13.71
CA ILE A 59 8.34 2.81 14.41
C ILE A 59 7.73 3.71 13.33
N GLN A 60 6.43 3.56 13.09
CA GLN A 60 5.65 4.42 12.21
C GLN A 60 4.41 4.90 12.96
N HIS A 61 4.13 6.20 12.91
CA HIS A 61 2.86 6.76 13.39
C HIS A 61 1.99 7.05 12.16
N GLY A 62 0.67 7.09 12.33
CA GLY A 62 -0.26 7.43 11.25
C GLY A 62 -0.56 6.29 10.26
N VAL A 63 0.41 5.49 9.82
CA VAL A 63 0.19 4.43 8.81
C VAL A 63 -0.30 3.12 9.43
N VAL A 64 -1.17 2.41 8.71
CA VAL A 64 -1.52 1.02 9.06
C VAL A 64 -0.31 0.14 8.78
N HIS A 65 0.35 -0.32 9.84
CA HIS A 65 1.58 -1.10 9.74
C HIS A 65 1.35 -2.59 10.04
N PHE A 66 1.72 -3.45 9.08
CA PHE A 66 1.63 -4.90 9.22
C PHE A 66 3.03 -5.53 9.18
N VAL A 67 3.35 -6.33 10.20
CA VAL A 67 4.58 -7.13 10.20
C VAL A 67 4.31 -8.51 9.62
N ASP A 68 5.09 -8.91 8.62
CA ASP A 68 5.09 -10.26 8.03
C ASP A 68 6.53 -10.77 7.86
N PRO A 69 7.05 -11.55 8.82
CA PRO A 69 8.42 -12.07 8.79
C PRO A 69 8.77 -12.89 7.54
N GLU A 70 7.77 -13.50 6.89
CA GLU A 70 7.95 -14.34 5.70
C GLU A 70 8.17 -13.52 4.42
N LEU A 71 8.01 -12.19 4.46
CA LEU A 71 8.35 -11.28 3.36
C LEU A 71 9.82 -11.37 2.94
N SER A 72 10.72 -11.73 3.85
CA SER A 72 12.14 -11.86 3.54
C SER A 72 12.45 -13.11 2.68
N HIS A 73 11.52 -14.08 2.69
CA HIS A 73 11.66 -15.38 2.02
C HIS A 73 10.77 -15.50 0.78
N SER A 74 9.66 -14.77 0.74
CA SER A 74 8.87 -14.58 -0.46
C SER A 74 9.55 -13.52 -1.34
N VAL A 75 9.66 -13.82 -2.62
CA VAL A 75 10.55 -13.13 -3.57
C VAL A 75 9.75 -12.15 -4.44
N PRO A 76 9.37 -10.94 -3.99
CA PRO A 76 9.33 -9.83 -4.92
C PRO A 76 10.77 -9.34 -5.13
N GLU A 77 11.17 -9.16 -6.38
CA GLU A 77 12.41 -8.48 -6.74
C GLU A 77 12.34 -7.03 -6.23
N GLY A 78 12.71 -6.83 -4.98
CA GLY A 78 12.69 -5.54 -4.32
C GLY A 78 11.29 -5.10 -3.82
N PRO A 79 11.21 -3.86 -3.31
CA PRO A 79 9.99 -3.32 -2.74
C PRO A 79 8.93 -3.06 -3.82
N LYS A 80 7.67 -3.31 -3.48
CA LYS A 80 6.54 -3.19 -4.42
C LYS A 80 5.42 -2.37 -3.83
N VAL A 81 4.68 -1.70 -4.70
CA VAL A 81 3.43 -1.01 -4.32
C VAL A 81 2.30 -1.64 -5.11
N TRP A 82 1.31 -2.15 -4.39
CA TRP A 82 0.08 -2.66 -4.97
C TRP A 82 -1.05 -1.67 -4.74
N ILE A 83 -1.89 -1.47 -5.75
CA ILE A 83 -3.17 -0.78 -5.56
C ILE A 83 -4.26 -1.82 -5.72
N LEU A 84 -4.99 -2.03 -4.63
CA LEU A 84 -6.16 -2.90 -4.59
C LEU A 84 -7.41 -2.03 -4.63
N ASP A 85 -8.44 -2.47 -5.33
CA ASP A 85 -9.73 -1.79 -5.26
C ASP A 85 -10.48 -2.08 -3.95
N ALA A 86 -11.70 -1.57 -3.82
CA ALA A 86 -12.53 -1.82 -2.65
C ALA A 86 -12.89 -3.30 -2.46
N TYR A 87 -12.79 -4.16 -3.46
CA TYR A 87 -12.99 -5.62 -3.35
C TYR A 87 -11.68 -6.37 -3.06
N LEU A 88 -10.59 -5.63 -2.87
CA LEU A 88 -9.23 -6.11 -2.68
C LEU A 88 -8.65 -6.82 -3.91
N GLU A 89 -9.19 -6.54 -5.09
CA GLU A 89 -8.63 -7.04 -6.35
C GLU A 89 -7.45 -6.16 -6.78
N PRO A 90 -6.29 -6.76 -7.11
CA PRO A 90 -5.12 -5.99 -7.53
C PRO A 90 -5.37 -5.35 -8.89
N ARG A 91 -5.35 -4.02 -8.94
CA ARG A 91 -5.46 -3.25 -10.18
C ARG A 91 -4.10 -2.92 -10.77
N VAL A 92 -3.13 -2.62 -9.91
CA VAL A 92 -1.79 -2.16 -10.30
C VAL A 92 -0.73 -2.76 -9.37
N CYS A 93 0.45 -3.05 -9.93
CA CYS A 93 1.66 -3.39 -9.20
C CYS A 93 2.84 -2.60 -9.76
N LEU A 94 3.52 -1.85 -8.90
CA LEU A 94 4.64 -0.99 -9.25
C LEU A 94 5.88 -1.38 -8.46
N ASP A 95 7.03 -1.05 -9.02
CA ASP A 95 8.29 -1.03 -8.29
C ASP A 95 8.33 0.23 -7.40
N ALA A 96 8.46 0.03 -6.08
CA ALA A 96 8.50 1.14 -5.13
C ALA A 96 9.74 2.02 -5.31
N LEU A 97 10.85 1.48 -5.86
CA LEU A 97 12.06 2.26 -6.14
C LEU A 97 11.86 3.30 -7.23
N ARG A 98 10.82 3.14 -8.06
CA ARG A 98 10.46 4.06 -9.13
C ARG A 98 9.36 5.03 -8.73
N LEU A 99 8.86 4.95 -7.50
CA LEU A 99 7.85 5.87 -7.00
C LEU A 99 8.52 7.16 -6.54
N ASP A 100 8.52 8.16 -7.42
CA ASP A 100 8.77 9.54 -7.01
C ASP A 100 7.46 10.25 -6.61
N SER A 101 7.59 11.48 -6.11
CA SER A 101 6.44 12.28 -5.69
C SER A 101 5.44 12.58 -6.83
N GLY A 102 5.92 12.67 -8.07
CA GLY A 102 5.09 12.93 -9.25
C GLY A 102 4.26 11.72 -9.66
N LEU A 103 4.86 10.54 -9.69
CA LEU A 103 4.15 9.28 -9.97
C LEU A 103 3.15 8.96 -8.86
N LEU A 104 3.50 9.21 -7.60
CA LEU A 104 2.56 9.05 -6.50
C LEU A 104 1.35 9.98 -6.62
N GLY A 105 1.56 11.26 -6.96
CA GLY A 105 0.46 12.18 -7.18
C GLY A 105 -0.51 11.71 -8.27
N GLN A 106 0.03 11.14 -9.36
CA GLN A 106 -0.79 10.54 -10.43
C GLN A 106 -1.57 9.31 -9.96
N ILE A 107 -0.95 8.46 -9.13
CA ILE A 107 -1.62 7.31 -8.52
C ILE A 107 -2.79 7.77 -7.64
N LEU A 108 -2.57 8.76 -6.78
CA LEU A 108 -3.60 9.26 -5.88
C LEU A 108 -4.77 9.88 -6.64
N ALA A 109 -4.50 10.70 -7.67
CA ALA A 109 -5.53 11.25 -8.54
C ALA A 109 -6.31 10.16 -9.30
N TRP A 110 -5.63 9.09 -9.72
CA TRP A 110 -6.30 7.96 -10.36
C TRP A 110 -7.20 7.20 -9.38
N VAL A 111 -6.75 6.97 -8.14
CA VAL A 111 -7.54 6.31 -7.08
C VAL A 111 -8.80 7.12 -6.77
N GLU A 112 -8.69 8.44 -6.67
CA GLU A 112 -9.83 9.33 -6.52
C GLU A 112 -10.81 9.15 -7.70
N GLY A 113 -10.30 9.15 -8.94
CA GLY A 113 -11.13 8.89 -10.14
C GLY A 113 -11.87 7.56 -10.09
N VAL A 114 -11.23 6.48 -9.63
CA VAL A 114 -11.86 5.15 -9.48
C VAL A 114 -13.00 5.16 -8.46
N GLN A 115 -12.87 5.91 -7.35
CA GLN A 115 -13.97 6.03 -6.39
C GLN A 115 -15.22 6.66 -6.99
N HIS A 116 -15.06 7.64 -7.88
CA HIS A 116 -16.19 8.34 -8.51
C HIS A 116 -16.89 7.52 -9.59
N GLU A 117 -16.29 6.42 -10.06
CA GLU A 117 -16.87 5.51 -11.05
C GLU A 117 -17.60 4.31 -10.42
N CYS A 118 -17.43 4.04 -9.13
CA CYS A 118 -18.17 2.98 -8.42
C CYS A 118 -19.56 3.50 -7.99
N PRO A 119 -20.68 2.99 -8.53
CA PRO A 119 -22.01 3.32 -8.02
C PRO A 119 -22.20 2.75 -6.61
N GLU A 120 -22.86 3.54 -5.75
CA GLU A 120 -23.21 3.19 -4.36
C GLU A 120 -24.03 1.89 -4.22
#